data_AF-A0A1E1XF48-F1
#
_entry.id   AF-A0A1E1XF48-F1
#
_cell.length_a   1.000
_cell.length_b   1.000
_cell.length_c   1.000
_cell.angle_alpha   90.00
_cell.angle_beta   90.00
_cell.angle_gamma   90.00
#
_symmetry.space_group_name_H-M   'P 1'
#
loop_
_entity.id
_entity.type
_entity.pdbx_description
1 polymer ?
#
loop_
_entity_poly.entity_id
_entity_poly.type
_entity_poly.pdbx_seq_one_letter_code
_entity_poly.pdbx_strand_id
1 'polypeptide(L)'
;RRRFAQAPQRMSGASPTERSAKEPVDAPQAGAAEMPTPITAASSSGAALPNNVASTSKDGGEEPKQPAKMSAKDFIFGKLIGEGSFSMVYLAKEIRTNNEYAIKVCYKQHILREKKQRAIMREKQILRILSARPHPFFIRLHSTFHDANKLYFVVTYAKNGELLPHIVKYGSFDADVTRFYTAEIISALEHLHSLGIVHRDLKPENILLDERMHIQITDFGSAKIISREFCDEVDIGEIELNGHNSFVGTAQYVSPEMLSDKSCSPSTDLWALGCIVYQMISGLPPFRASNEYLTFQKILKLKYEFPDGFNHVVRDLVENLLVIDPNQRLGAVSRGGYPALKGHEFFTEVRWEKLPEMEPPKMLPFLPGTSSNEELRSHYCVPDDLEPGLDDKQMTRLLGLAFQDDDAPAVSSPTSTSQQQQQQQQQQPQQQQRTQPQQRISRTQLHILDFGPEEHSRRFQKQAETNPYHKFVQGNLILKQGLVDKRKGLFARRRMLLLTTGPHLYYVDPAAMVLKGEIPWSPELRPEPKNFKTFFVHTPNRTYYLEDPEGYALAWCKAIDEVRKATYNQADDAS
;
A
#
# COMPACT_ATOMS: atom_id res chain seq x y z
N ARG A 1 17.09 25.03 -22.24
CA ARG A 1 18.47 25.49 -21.93
C ARG A 1 18.80 25.23 -20.46
N ARG A 2 19.72 24.32 -20.15
CA ARG A 2 20.64 24.33 -18.97
C ARG A 2 21.73 23.29 -19.25
N ARG A 3 22.96 23.50 -18.76
CA ARG A 3 24.15 22.74 -19.17
C ARG A 3 24.43 21.58 -18.21
N PHE A 4 25.06 20.52 -18.72
CA PHE A 4 25.75 19.52 -17.90
C PHE A 4 27.01 20.13 -17.27
N ALA A 5 27.43 19.57 -16.14
CA ALA A 5 28.77 19.75 -15.58
C ALA A 5 29.55 18.44 -15.74
N GLN A 6 30.83 18.53 -16.11
CA GLN A 6 31.75 17.40 -16.20
C GLN A 6 32.59 17.28 -14.91
N ALA A 7 33.07 16.07 -14.64
CA ALA A 7 34.14 15.79 -13.68
C ALA A 7 35.23 14.93 -14.37
N PRO A 8 36.50 15.00 -13.95
CA PRO A 8 37.62 14.73 -14.86
C PRO A 8 38.12 13.28 -14.89
N GLN A 9 38.89 12.98 -15.94
CA GLN A 9 39.69 11.77 -16.10
C GLN A 9 40.84 11.71 -15.07
N ARG A 10 41.34 10.49 -14.81
CA ARG A 10 42.70 10.26 -14.27
C ARG A 10 43.49 9.38 -15.24
N MET A 11 44.81 9.58 -15.27
CA MET A 11 45.71 8.96 -16.25
C MET A 11 46.06 7.51 -15.91
N SER A 12 46.29 6.71 -16.95
CA SER A 12 46.88 5.37 -16.89
C SER A 12 48.42 5.43 -16.92
N GLY A 13 49.08 4.59 -16.13
CA GLY A 13 50.52 4.30 -16.23
C GLY A 13 50.77 2.81 -16.44
N ALA A 14 51.87 2.47 -17.10
CA ALA A 14 52.38 1.11 -17.37
C ALA A 14 53.91 1.22 -17.61
N SER A 15 54.74 0.18 -17.71
CA SER A 15 54.55 -1.28 -17.85
C SER A 15 55.66 -1.97 -16.98
N PRO A 16 56.26 -3.14 -17.28
CA PRO A 16 55.91 -4.30 -18.15
C PRO A 16 56.16 -5.69 -17.48
N THR A 17 56.10 -6.77 -18.29
CA THR A 17 56.78 -8.09 -18.11
C THR A 17 56.29 -9.02 -16.97
N GLU A 18 56.36 -10.37 -17.05
CA GLU A 18 57.05 -11.29 -18.00
C GLU A 18 56.11 -12.31 -18.72
N ARG A 19 56.71 -13.28 -19.44
CA ARG A 19 56.08 -14.24 -20.37
C ARG A 19 55.83 -15.63 -19.75
N SER A 20 54.85 -16.36 -20.30
CA SER A 20 55.10 -17.70 -20.89
C SER A 20 54.01 -18.04 -21.92
N ALA A 21 54.23 -19.03 -22.77
CA ALA A 21 53.44 -19.27 -23.98
C ALA A 21 53.08 -20.74 -24.24
N LYS A 22 52.05 -20.98 -25.06
CA LYS A 22 51.88 -22.15 -25.95
C LYS A 22 50.87 -21.84 -27.06
N GLU A 23 51.02 -22.52 -28.20
CA GLU A 23 50.38 -22.18 -29.48
C GLU A 23 49.14 -23.05 -29.81
N PRO A 24 48.28 -22.63 -30.76
CA PRO A 24 47.07 -23.35 -31.18
C PRO A 24 47.34 -24.37 -32.30
N VAL A 25 46.30 -25.12 -32.71
CA VAL A 25 46.36 -26.05 -33.86
C VAL A 25 45.12 -25.90 -34.75
N ASP A 26 45.39 -25.58 -36.02
CA ASP A 26 44.66 -25.76 -37.30
C ASP A 26 43.13 -25.65 -37.46
N ALA A 27 42.77 -25.12 -38.64
CA ALA A 27 41.48 -25.24 -39.31
C ALA A 27 41.72 -25.47 -40.82
N PRO A 28 40.75 -26.03 -41.58
CA PRO A 28 40.83 -26.07 -43.04
C PRO A 28 39.85 -25.12 -43.76
N GLN A 29 40.33 -24.58 -44.88
CA GLN A 29 39.62 -23.93 -45.99
C GLN A 29 38.85 -24.97 -46.85
N ALA A 30 37.96 -24.67 -47.81
CA ALA A 30 37.24 -23.45 -48.23
C ALA A 30 36.05 -23.86 -49.15
N GLY A 31 35.20 -22.90 -49.55
CA GLY A 31 34.21 -23.07 -50.62
C GLY A 31 33.54 -21.74 -50.99
N ALA A 32 33.37 -21.44 -52.28
CA ALA A 32 32.90 -20.13 -52.75
C ALA A 32 31.97 -20.21 -53.98
N ALA A 33 30.91 -19.39 -53.94
CA ALA A 33 30.06 -18.90 -55.05
C ALA A 33 29.22 -17.76 -54.45
N GLU A 34 29.52 -16.49 -54.69
CA GLU A 34 29.11 -15.67 -55.86
C GLU A 34 27.61 -15.34 -55.94
N MET A 35 27.32 -14.04 -56.08
CA MET A 35 25.98 -13.49 -56.37
C MET A 35 26.04 -12.63 -57.64
N PRO A 36 24.93 -12.53 -58.39
CA PRO A 36 24.69 -11.41 -59.30
C PRO A 36 23.71 -10.38 -58.71
N THR A 37 23.93 -9.10 -59.02
CA THR A 37 22.98 -8.00 -58.79
C THR A 37 22.59 -7.36 -60.15
N PRO A 38 21.88 -6.21 -60.28
CA PRO A 38 20.67 -6.18 -61.11
C PRO A 38 20.85 -5.46 -62.46
N ILE A 39 19.87 -5.63 -63.35
CA ILE A 39 19.73 -4.88 -64.61
C ILE A 39 18.52 -3.94 -64.51
N THR A 40 18.61 -2.76 -65.14
CA THR A 40 17.69 -1.62 -64.99
C THR A 40 16.94 -1.27 -66.28
N ALA A 41 15.92 -0.41 -66.14
CA ALA A 41 15.14 0.24 -67.21
C ALA A 41 14.16 -0.69 -67.98
N ALA A 42 13.13 -0.19 -68.67
CA ALA A 42 12.77 1.20 -68.97
C ALA A 42 11.25 1.48 -68.85
N SER A 43 10.85 2.75 -68.89
CA SER A 43 9.46 3.21 -68.88
C SER A 43 8.93 3.56 -70.28
N SER A 44 7.63 3.36 -70.51
CA SER A 44 6.90 4.02 -71.61
C SER A 44 5.42 4.22 -71.25
N SER A 45 4.78 5.21 -71.86
CA SER A 45 3.41 5.69 -71.60
C SER A 45 2.51 5.46 -72.83
N GLY A 46 1.18 5.44 -72.68
CA GLY A 46 0.32 5.23 -73.86
C GLY A 46 -1.21 5.17 -73.69
N ALA A 47 -1.84 6.27 -73.26
CA ALA A 47 -3.24 6.64 -73.57
C ALA A 47 -4.40 5.64 -73.25
N ALA A 48 -5.63 6.05 -73.57
CA ALA A 48 -6.87 5.32 -73.30
C ALA A 48 -7.94 5.61 -74.38
N LEU A 49 -8.98 4.76 -74.46
CA LEU A 49 -10.42 5.06 -74.61
C LEU A 49 -11.22 3.74 -74.75
N PRO A 50 -12.57 3.71 -74.64
CA PRO A 50 -13.29 2.59 -74.02
C PRO A 50 -14.06 1.68 -75.00
N ASN A 51 -14.67 0.63 -74.46
CA ASN A 51 -15.93 0.11 -75.00
C ASN A 51 -16.85 -0.44 -73.89
N ASN A 52 -18.16 -0.39 -74.09
CA ASN A 52 -19.17 -0.61 -73.06
C ASN A 52 -20.23 -1.60 -73.58
N VAL A 53 -20.32 -2.82 -73.04
CA VAL A 53 -21.38 -3.79 -73.42
C VAL A 53 -21.80 -4.70 -72.26
N ALA A 54 -23.12 -4.85 -72.09
CA ALA A 54 -23.88 -5.94 -71.46
C ALA A 54 -23.47 -6.46 -70.05
N SER A 55 -24.42 -6.29 -69.12
CA SER A 55 -24.55 -7.06 -67.89
C SER A 55 -24.87 -8.54 -68.14
N THR A 56 -24.26 -9.43 -67.37
CA THR A 56 -24.90 -10.71 -66.96
C THR A 56 -24.65 -10.94 -65.47
N SER A 57 -25.71 -11.28 -64.74
CA SER A 57 -25.67 -11.55 -63.30
C SER A 57 -25.27 -13.00 -63.03
N LYS A 58 -24.21 -13.20 -62.24
CA LYS A 58 -23.92 -14.46 -61.55
C LYS A 58 -23.42 -14.20 -60.13
N ASP A 59 -24.33 -14.43 -59.19
CA ASP A 59 -24.12 -15.13 -57.92
C ASP A 59 -22.70 -15.03 -57.33
N GLY A 60 -22.37 -13.87 -56.75
CA GLY A 60 -21.18 -13.69 -55.94
C GLY A 60 -21.46 -14.14 -54.50
N GLY A 61 -20.98 -15.33 -54.13
CA GLY A 61 -21.07 -15.80 -52.74
C GLY A 61 -20.39 -14.81 -51.79
N GLU A 62 -21.05 -14.47 -50.69
CA GLU A 62 -20.47 -13.54 -49.71
C GLU A 62 -19.21 -14.14 -49.08
N GLU A 63 -18.05 -13.54 -49.34
CA GLU A 63 -16.88 -13.74 -48.49
C GLU A 63 -17.27 -13.40 -47.03
N PRO A 64 -16.87 -14.22 -46.04
CA PRO A 64 -17.23 -13.99 -44.65
C PRO A 64 -16.61 -12.67 -44.16
N LYS A 65 -17.44 -11.62 -44.12
CA LYS A 65 -17.07 -10.27 -43.69
C LYS A 65 -16.33 -10.36 -42.36
N GLN A 66 -15.03 -10.03 -42.36
CA GLN A 66 -14.22 -10.08 -41.14
C GLN A 66 -14.88 -9.25 -40.03
N PRO A 67 -14.92 -9.76 -38.78
CA PRO A 67 -15.61 -9.07 -37.69
C PRO A 67 -15.05 -7.65 -37.51
N ALA A 68 -15.95 -6.68 -37.48
CA ALA A 68 -15.59 -5.27 -37.40
C ALA A 68 -14.70 -5.01 -36.18
N LYS A 69 -13.57 -4.34 -36.38
CA LYS A 69 -12.62 -4.03 -35.30
C LYS A 69 -13.28 -3.06 -34.31
N MET A 70 -13.43 -3.52 -33.06
CA MET A 70 -14.04 -2.76 -31.96
C MET A 70 -13.40 -1.39 -31.78
N SER A 71 -14.21 -0.44 -31.34
CA SER A 71 -13.89 0.98 -31.25
C SER A 71 -14.47 1.61 -29.99
N ALA A 72 -14.15 2.89 -29.74
CA ALA A 72 -14.75 3.64 -28.65
C ALA A 72 -16.26 3.94 -28.84
N LYS A 73 -16.81 3.72 -30.05
CA LYS A 73 -18.24 3.93 -30.32
C LYS A 73 -19.13 2.77 -29.87
N ASP A 74 -18.53 1.61 -29.63
CA ASP A 74 -19.25 0.38 -29.24
C ASP A 74 -19.54 0.33 -27.72
N PHE A 75 -19.13 1.37 -26.99
CA PHE A 75 -19.21 1.48 -25.54
C PHE A 75 -19.81 2.81 -25.07
N ILE A 76 -20.69 2.75 -24.06
CA ILE A 76 -21.14 3.91 -23.28
C ILE A 76 -20.17 4.08 -22.11
N PHE A 77 -19.38 5.15 -22.11
CA PHE A 77 -18.46 5.48 -21.02
C PHE A 77 -19.21 6.15 -19.86
N GLY A 78 -18.96 5.70 -18.63
CA GLY A 78 -19.53 6.20 -17.39
C GLY A 78 -18.47 6.81 -16.45
N LYS A 79 -18.60 6.55 -15.15
CA LYS A 79 -17.71 7.10 -14.11
C LYS A 79 -16.23 6.74 -14.34
N LEU A 80 -15.34 7.69 -14.06
CA LEU A 80 -13.93 7.40 -13.82
C LEU A 80 -13.82 6.53 -12.55
N ILE A 81 -13.05 5.45 -12.60
CA ILE A 81 -12.83 4.50 -11.50
C ILE A 81 -11.36 4.36 -11.09
N GLY A 82 -10.42 4.93 -11.86
CA GLY A 82 -9.00 4.97 -11.49
C GLY A 82 -8.19 5.92 -12.38
N GLU A 83 -7.11 6.48 -11.83
CA GLU A 83 -6.20 7.40 -12.51
C GLU A 83 -4.74 7.00 -12.25
N GLY A 84 -3.93 6.96 -13.32
CA GLY A 84 -2.49 6.70 -13.27
C GLY A 84 -1.73 7.56 -14.27
N SER A 85 -0.40 7.68 -14.15
CA SER A 85 0.39 8.76 -14.79
C SER A 85 0.19 8.94 -16.30
N PHE A 86 -0.10 7.86 -17.03
CA PHE A 86 -0.35 7.88 -18.49
C PHE A 86 -1.73 7.31 -18.90
N SER A 87 -2.61 6.97 -17.93
CA SER A 87 -3.86 6.25 -18.21
C SER A 87 -5.00 6.57 -17.25
N MET A 88 -6.22 6.67 -17.78
CA MET A 88 -7.47 6.80 -17.02
C MET A 88 -8.31 5.54 -17.20
N VAL A 89 -8.92 5.04 -16.12
CA VAL A 89 -9.79 3.85 -16.15
C VAL A 89 -11.23 4.28 -15.93
N TYR A 90 -12.11 3.93 -16.87
CA TYR A 90 -13.54 4.24 -16.80
C TYR A 90 -14.36 2.96 -16.65
N LEU A 91 -15.43 3.01 -15.87
CA LEU A 91 -16.53 2.06 -16.04
C LEU A 91 -17.21 2.36 -17.39
N ALA A 92 -17.45 1.33 -18.19
CA ALA A 92 -18.17 1.47 -19.45
C ALA A 92 -19.07 0.25 -19.71
N LYS A 93 -20.06 0.42 -20.60
CA LYS A 93 -21.02 -0.63 -20.97
C LYS A 93 -20.95 -0.90 -22.47
N GLU A 94 -20.76 -2.15 -22.90
CA GLU A 94 -20.82 -2.51 -24.33
C GLU A 94 -22.27 -2.43 -24.81
N ILE A 95 -22.51 -1.67 -25.89
CA ILE A 95 -23.87 -1.38 -26.39
C ILE A 95 -24.58 -2.66 -26.85
N ARG A 96 -23.84 -3.59 -27.46
CA ARG A 96 -24.36 -4.82 -28.08
C ARG A 96 -24.74 -5.91 -27.07
N THR A 97 -23.96 -6.05 -26.00
CA THR A 97 -24.14 -7.13 -25.00
C THR A 97 -24.79 -6.64 -23.71
N ASN A 98 -24.82 -5.32 -23.48
CA ASN A 98 -25.21 -4.69 -22.22
C ASN A 98 -24.29 -5.07 -21.03
N ASN A 99 -23.10 -5.64 -21.30
CA ASN A 99 -22.12 -6.02 -20.28
C ASN A 99 -21.32 -4.81 -19.75
N GLU A 100 -20.97 -4.84 -18.47
CA GLU A 100 -20.11 -3.86 -17.82
C GLU A 100 -18.63 -4.25 -17.90
N TYR A 101 -17.77 -3.29 -18.21
CA TYR A 101 -16.31 -3.46 -18.32
C TYR A 101 -15.59 -2.26 -17.69
N ALA A 102 -14.36 -2.49 -17.23
CA ALA A 102 -13.40 -1.42 -16.99
C ALA A 102 -12.60 -1.18 -18.29
N ILE A 103 -12.50 0.09 -18.72
CA ILE A 103 -11.73 0.47 -19.90
C ILE A 103 -10.57 1.36 -19.48
N LYS A 104 -9.34 0.81 -19.52
CA LYS A 104 -8.07 1.54 -19.31
C LYS A 104 -7.70 2.24 -20.61
N VAL A 105 -7.77 3.57 -20.60
CA VAL A 105 -7.50 4.46 -21.74
C VAL A 105 -6.12 5.09 -21.55
N CYS A 106 -5.15 4.73 -22.38
CA CYS A 106 -3.75 5.18 -22.26
C CYS A 106 -3.37 6.14 -23.39
N TYR A 107 -2.82 7.31 -23.06
CA TYR A 107 -2.56 8.39 -24.03
C TYR A 107 -1.22 8.23 -24.74
N LYS A 108 -1.21 7.99 -26.06
CA LYS A 108 0.01 7.70 -26.85
C LYS A 108 1.11 8.74 -26.66
N GLN A 109 0.77 10.02 -26.63
CA GLN A 109 1.75 11.10 -26.41
C GLN A 109 2.42 11.03 -25.02
N HIS A 110 1.66 10.68 -23.97
CA HIS A 110 2.21 10.53 -22.61
C HIS A 110 3.09 9.28 -22.51
N ILE A 111 2.66 8.17 -23.10
CA ILE A 111 3.43 6.91 -23.16
C ILE A 111 4.80 7.13 -23.82
N LEU A 112 4.85 7.86 -24.94
CA LEU A 112 6.09 8.21 -25.62
C LEU A 112 6.97 9.12 -24.75
N ARG A 113 6.37 10.13 -24.09
CA ARG A 113 7.07 11.09 -23.22
C ARG A 113 7.69 10.44 -21.97
N GLU A 114 6.98 9.51 -21.33
CA GLU A 114 7.45 8.76 -20.15
C GLU A 114 8.29 7.52 -20.50
N LYS A 115 8.46 7.21 -21.80
CA LYS A 115 9.15 6.00 -22.30
C LYS A 115 8.53 4.68 -21.82
N LYS A 116 7.20 4.65 -21.67
CA LYS A 116 6.42 3.53 -21.12
C LYS A 116 5.99 2.48 -22.15
N GLN A 117 6.41 2.58 -23.41
CA GLN A 117 5.98 1.69 -24.52
C GLN A 117 6.14 0.20 -24.16
N ARG A 118 7.33 -0.19 -23.67
CA ARG A 118 7.63 -1.58 -23.27
C ARG A 118 6.69 -2.11 -22.18
N ALA A 119 6.33 -1.28 -21.20
CA ALA A 119 5.46 -1.71 -20.10
C ALA A 119 4.05 -2.04 -20.60
N ILE A 120 3.50 -1.21 -21.49
CA ILE A 120 2.13 -1.37 -22.02
C ILE A 120 2.05 -2.51 -23.04
N MET A 121 3.11 -2.72 -23.84
CA MET A 121 3.21 -3.91 -24.69
C MET A 121 3.26 -5.19 -23.84
N ARG A 122 4.04 -5.20 -22.77
CA ARG A 122 4.11 -6.34 -21.83
C ARG A 122 2.79 -6.59 -21.09
N GLU A 123 2.14 -5.53 -20.63
CA GLU A 123 0.80 -5.60 -20.02
C GLU A 123 -0.19 -6.27 -20.99
N LYS A 124 -0.18 -5.87 -22.28
CA LYS A 124 -1.00 -6.51 -23.32
C LYS A 124 -0.63 -7.97 -23.55
N GLN A 125 0.66 -8.32 -23.59
CA GLN A 125 1.12 -9.70 -23.80
C GLN A 125 0.66 -10.61 -22.65
N ILE A 126 0.92 -10.22 -21.40
CA ILE A 126 0.57 -11.01 -20.21
C ILE A 126 -0.94 -11.13 -20.04
N LEU A 127 -1.70 -10.04 -20.22
CA LEU A 127 -3.16 -10.10 -20.17
C LEU A 127 -3.76 -10.99 -21.28
N ARG A 128 -3.11 -11.13 -22.45
CA ARG A 128 -3.52 -12.10 -23.48
C ARG A 128 -3.22 -13.54 -23.07
N ILE A 129 -2.05 -13.81 -22.50
CA ILE A 129 -1.69 -15.15 -21.99
C ILE A 129 -2.69 -15.59 -20.90
N LEU A 130 -2.93 -14.74 -19.90
CA LEU A 130 -3.90 -14.99 -18.82
C LEU A 130 -5.35 -15.12 -19.33
N SER A 131 -5.70 -14.49 -20.46
CA SER A 131 -7.04 -14.64 -21.06
C SER A 131 -7.19 -15.86 -21.96
N ALA A 132 -6.07 -16.46 -22.40
CA ALA A 132 -6.02 -17.72 -23.13
C ALA A 132 -5.95 -18.93 -22.18
N ARG A 133 -5.26 -18.79 -21.04
CA ARG A 133 -5.21 -19.76 -19.93
C ARG A 133 -5.86 -19.14 -18.68
N PRO A 134 -7.21 -19.07 -18.65
CA PRO A 134 -7.95 -18.32 -17.64
C PRO A 134 -7.85 -18.96 -16.25
N HIS A 135 -7.77 -18.11 -15.24
CA HIS A 135 -7.82 -18.44 -13.83
C HIS A 135 -8.61 -17.33 -13.11
N PRO A 136 -9.50 -17.65 -12.15
CA PRO A 136 -10.52 -16.71 -11.67
C PRO A 136 -9.95 -15.47 -10.99
N PHE A 137 -8.80 -15.60 -10.33
CA PHE A 137 -8.20 -14.54 -9.50
C PHE A 137 -7.39 -13.47 -10.29
N PHE A 138 -7.65 -13.34 -11.59
CA PHE A 138 -6.99 -12.38 -12.48
C PHE A 138 -7.98 -11.54 -13.28
N ILE A 139 -7.65 -10.25 -13.48
CA ILE A 139 -8.42 -9.38 -14.36
C ILE A 139 -8.32 -9.89 -15.81
N ARG A 140 -9.46 -10.18 -16.45
CA ARG A 140 -9.49 -10.77 -17.80
C ARG A 140 -9.60 -9.69 -18.87
N LEU A 141 -8.83 -9.84 -19.94
CA LEU A 141 -8.88 -8.97 -21.11
C LEU A 141 -9.97 -9.44 -22.09
N HIS A 142 -10.97 -8.59 -22.30
CA HIS A 142 -12.00 -8.81 -23.31
C HIS A 142 -11.51 -8.40 -24.70
N SER A 143 -10.88 -7.21 -24.83
CA SER A 143 -10.34 -6.74 -26.11
C SER A 143 -9.30 -5.61 -25.94
N THR A 144 -8.55 -5.32 -27.02
CA THR A 144 -7.78 -4.08 -27.14
C THR A 144 -8.03 -3.40 -28.48
N PHE A 145 -8.18 -2.09 -28.49
CA PHE A 145 -8.26 -1.28 -29.71
C PHE A 145 -7.50 0.05 -29.55
N HIS A 146 -7.39 0.85 -30.61
CA HIS A 146 -6.76 2.17 -30.55
C HIS A 146 -7.35 3.15 -31.58
N ASP A 147 -7.24 4.44 -31.30
CA ASP A 147 -7.46 5.51 -32.28
C ASP A 147 -6.13 6.18 -32.65
N ALA A 148 -6.15 7.40 -33.22
CA ALA A 148 -4.93 8.14 -33.54
C ALA A 148 -4.08 8.48 -32.30
N ASN A 149 -4.72 8.78 -31.16
CA ASN A 149 -4.14 9.41 -29.98
C ASN A 149 -4.10 8.51 -28.73
N LYS A 150 -4.93 7.46 -28.66
CA LYS A 150 -5.16 6.67 -27.45
C LYS A 150 -5.13 5.16 -27.73
N LEU A 151 -4.69 4.40 -26.73
CA LEU A 151 -4.83 2.93 -26.65
C LEU A 151 -5.96 2.61 -25.66
N TYR A 152 -6.69 1.53 -25.90
CA TYR A 152 -7.81 1.09 -25.08
C TYR A 152 -7.64 -0.39 -24.73
N PHE A 153 -7.76 -0.73 -23.45
CA PHE A 153 -7.82 -2.08 -22.92
C PHE A 153 -9.18 -2.26 -22.26
N VAL A 154 -10.00 -3.18 -22.77
CA VAL A 154 -11.32 -3.51 -22.20
C VAL A 154 -11.13 -4.76 -21.34
N VAL A 155 -11.31 -4.63 -20.04
CA VAL A 155 -11.05 -5.68 -19.04
C VAL A 155 -12.27 -5.86 -18.11
N THR A 156 -12.31 -6.95 -17.35
CA THR A 156 -13.38 -7.21 -16.36
C THR A 156 -13.47 -6.09 -15.31
N TYR A 157 -14.69 -5.75 -14.88
CA TYR A 157 -14.90 -4.74 -13.85
C TYR A 157 -14.94 -5.35 -12.44
N ALA A 158 -13.86 -5.16 -11.68
CA ALA A 158 -13.82 -5.46 -10.25
C ALA A 158 -14.65 -4.42 -9.47
N LYS A 159 -15.89 -4.79 -9.07
CA LYS A 159 -16.88 -3.83 -8.55
C LYS A 159 -16.52 -3.25 -7.19
N ASN A 160 -15.82 -4.00 -6.33
CA ASN A 160 -15.53 -3.63 -4.94
C ASN A 160 -14.17 -2.92 -4.74
N GLY A 161 -13.49 -2.55 -5.83
CA GLY A 161 -12.30 -1.68 -5.81
C GLY A 161 -11.01 -2.41 -5.43
N GLU A 162 -10.02 -1.67 -4.95
CA GLU A 162 -8.73 -2.20 -4.46
C GLU A 162 -8.87 -2.82 -3.06
N LEU A 163 -7.98 -3.76 -2.70
CA LEU A 163 -7.92 -4.36 -1.36
C LEU A 163 -7.40 -3.38 -0.29
N LEU A 164 -6.48 -2.47 -0.65
CA LEU A 164 -5.88 -1.52 0.31
C LEU A 164 -6.91 -0.64 1.06
N PRO A 165 -7.90 0.00 0.40
CA PRO A 165 -8.99 0.70 1.07
C PRO A 165 -9.73 -0.12 2.13
N HIS A 166 -9.92 -1.42 1.93
CA HIS A 166 -10.60 -2.26 2.93
C HIS A 166 -9.71 -2.53 4.15
N ILE A 167 -8.42 -2.85 3.96
CA ILE A 167 -7.45 -2.97 5.07
C ILE A 167 -7.43 -1.66 5.88
N VAL A 168 -7.40 -0.51 5.21
CA VAL A 168 -7.39 0.82 5.87
C VAL A 168 -8.72 1.13 6.58
N LYS A 169 -9.88 0.74 5.99
CA LYS A 169 -11.22 0.95 6.55
C LYS A 169 -11.46 0.13 7.82
N TYR A 170 -11.08 -1.14 7.81
CA TYR A 170 -11.30 -2.06 8.95
C TYR A 170 -10.15 -2.01 9.97
N GLY A 171 -9.05 -1.34 9.64
CA GLY A 171 -7.87 -1.17 10.49
C GLY A 171 -6.92 -2.36 10.41
N SER A 172 -7.46 -3.58 10.53
CA SER A 172 -6.81 -4.86 10.31
C SER A 172 -7.88 -5.93 10.06
N PHE A 173 -7.49 -7.02 9.39
CA PHE A 173 -8.31 -8.22 9.25
C PHE A 173 -8.02 -9.21 10.38
N ASP A 174 -8.97 -10.11 10.66
CA ASP A 174 -8.73 -11.24 11.55
C ASP A 174 -7.98 -12.39 10.83
N ALA A 175 -7.73 -13.48 11.55
CA ALA A 175 -7.00 -14.63 11.03
C ALA A 175 -7.73 -15.35 9.90
N ASP A 176 -9.07 -15.36 9.88
CA ASP A 176 -9.88 -16.14 8.95
C ASP A 176 -10.07 -15.40 7.62
N VAL A 177 -10.35 -14.09 7.70
CA VAL A 177 -10.31 -13.18 6.55
C VAL A 177 -8.91 -13.17 5.93
N THR A 178 -7.86 -13.10 6.74
CA THR A 178 -6.48 -13.19 6.25
C THR A 178 -6.20 -14.54 5.59
N ARG A 179 -6.62 -15.67 6.17
CA ARG A 179 -6.43 -17.03 5.62
C ARG A 179 -7.02 -17.14 4.22
N PHE A 180 -8.26 -16.69 4.05
CA PHE A 180 -8.97 -16.73 2.78
C PHE A 180 -8.25 -15.93 1.68
N TYR A 181 -8.03 -14.63 1.89
CA TYR A 181 -7.40 -13.78 0.86
C TYR A 181 -5.95 -14.18 0.59
N THR A 182 -5.22 -14.67 1.59
CA THR A 182 -3.86 -15.20 1.39
C THR A 182 -3.88 -16.45 0.50
N ALA A 183 -4.83 -17.37 0.71
CA ALA A 183 -4.98 -18.54 -0.13
C ALA A 183 -5.33 -18.19 -1.58
N GLU A 184 -6.18 -17.19 -1.82
CA GLU A 184 -6.49 -16.74 -3.19
C GLU A 184 -5.24 -16.19 -3.89
N ILE A 185 -4.44 -15.36 -3.20
CA ILE A 185 -3.19 -14.82 -3.75
C ILE A 185 -2.20 -15.96 -4.03
N ILE A 186 -2.09 -16.97 -3.15
CA ILE A 186 -1.23 -18.15 -3.36
C ILE A 186 -1.67 -18.94 -4.60
N SER A 187 -2.97 -19.20 -4.77
CA SER A 187 -3.52 -19.88 -5.96
C SER A 187 -3.25 -19.08 -7.24
N ALA A 188 -3.40 -17.75 -7.19
CA ALA A 188 -3.13 -16.88 -8.32
C ALA A 188 -1.63 -16.86 -8.69
N LEU A 189 -0.73 -16.76 -7.70
CA LEU A 189 0.71 -16.76 -7.93
C LEU A 189 1.22 -18.12 -8.42
N GLU A 190 0.68 -19.24 -7.94
CA GLU A 190 1.01 -20.58 -8.47
C GLU A 190 0.71 -20.66 -9.97
N HIS A 191 -0.48 -20.24 -10.39
CA HIS A 191 -0.85 -20.16 -11.81
C HIS A 191 0.09 -19.24 -12.60
N LEU A 192 0.33 -18.01 -12.12
CA LEU A 192 1.20 -17.03 -12.78
C LEU A 192 2.63 -17.54 -12.96
N HIS A 193 3.17 -18.20 -11.92
CA HIS A 193 4.53 -18.73 -11.92
C HIS A 193 4.66 -19.99 -12.79
N SER A 194 3.62 -20.84 -12.85
CA SER A 194 3.57 -21.98 -13.78
C SER A 194 3.55 -21.55 -15.27
N LEU A 195 3.03 -20.35 -15.57
CA LEU A 195 3.11 -19.73 -16.89
C LEU A 195 4.47 -19.07 -17.17
N GLY A 196 5.43 -19.15 -16.25
CA GLY A 196 6.74 -18.51 -16.38
C GLY A 196 6.68 -16.98 -16.27
N ILE A 197 5.74 -16.43 -15.51
CA ILE A 197 5.54 -14.98 -15.33
C ILE A 197 5.80 -14.60 -13.86
N VAL A 198 6.47 -13.47 -13.61
CA VAL A 198 6.70 -12.90 -12.27
C VAL A 198 6.09 -11.50 -12.22
N HIS A 199 5.32 -11.18 -11.17
CA HIS A 199 4.54 -9.94 -11.06
C HIS A 199 5.41 -8.70 -10.77
N ARG A 200 6.38 -8.83 -9.85
CA ARG A 200 7.35 -7.79 -9.42
C ARG A 200 6.80 -6.50 -8.78
N ASP A 201 5.50 -6.25 -8.84
CA ASP A 201 4.83 -5.14 -8.16
C ASP A 201 3.49 -5.61 -7.56
N LEU A 202 3.53 -6.75 -6.86
CA LEU A 202 2.38 -7.26 -6.12
C LEU A 202 2.22 -6.47 -4.80
N LYS A 203 1.02 -5.96 -4.55
CA LYS A 203 0.66 -5.11 -3.41
C LYS A 203 -0.88 -4.99 -3.31
N PRO A 204 -1.47 -4.60 -2.16
CA PRO A 204 -2.92 -4.51 -2.01
C PRO A 204 -3.60 -3.44 -2.88
N GLU A 205 -2.85 -2.50 -3.46
CA GLU A 205 -3.34 -1.59 -4.52
C GLU A 205 -3.54 -2.32 -5.88
N ASN A 206 -2.73 -3.36 -6.17
CA ASN A 206 -2.78 -4.14 -7.41
C ASN A 206 -3.60 -5.44 -7.27
N ILE A 207 -4.32 -5.59 -6.16
CA ILE A 207 -5.26 -6.68 -5.88
C ILE A 207 -6.65 -6.02 -5.80
N LEU A 208 -7.47 -6.21 -6.82
CA LEU A 208 -8.85 -5.72 -6.84
C LEU A 208 -9.81 -6.75 -6.26
N LEU A 209 -11.06 -6.38 -6.02
CA LEU A 209 -12.14 -7.25 -5.55
C LEU A 209 -13.34 -7.23 -6.50
N ASP A 210 -13.78 -8.42 -6.91
CA ASP A 210 -14.93 -8.60 -7.80
C ASP A 210 -16.28 -8.37 -7.08
N GLU A 211 -17.40 -8.61 -7.76
CA GLU A 211 -18.72 -8.41 -7.17
C GLU A 211 -19.11 -9.41 -6.07
N ARG A 212 -18.44 -10.56 -6.02
CA ARG A 212 -18.57 -11.60 -4.98
C ARG A 212 -17.54 -11.45 -3.85
N MET A 213 -16.66 -10.45 -3.93
CA MET A 213 -15.50 -10.23 -3.04
C MET A 213 -14.33 -11.22 -3.23
N HIS A 214 -14.22 -11.91 -4.36
CA HIS A 214 -12.98 -12.63 -4.72
C HIS A 214 -11.94 -11.66 -5.30
N ILE A 215 -10.64 -11.98 -5.18
CA ILE A 215 -9.60 -11.11 -5.76
C ILE A 215 -9.58 -11.12 -7.29
N GLN A 216 -9.13 -10.01 -7.89
CA GLN A 216 -8.68 -9.91 -9.28
C GLN A 216 -7.36 -9.13 -9.35
N ILE A 217 -6.24 -9.84 -9.51
CA ILE A 217 -4.90 -9.23 -9.61
C ILE A 217 -4.74 -8.49 -10.95
N THR A 218 -4.06 -7.33 -10.92
CA THR A 218 -3.92 -6.38 -12.04
C THR A 218 -2.54 -5.68 -12.09
N ASP A 219 -2.33 -4.84 -13.11
CA ASP A 219 -1.13 -4.05 -13.42
C ASP A 219 0.16 -4.84 -13.76
N PHE A 220 0.07 -5.68 -14.79
CA PHE A 220 1.20 -6.40 -15.38
C PHE A 220 2.22 -5.52 -16.13
N GLY A 221 2.12 -4.19 -16.07
CA GLY A 221 3.11 -3.28 -16.68
C GLY A 221 4.51 -3.46 -16.11
N SER A 222 4.62 -3.80 -14.82
CA SER A 222 5.88 -4.05 -14.09
C SER A 222 6.37 -5.50 -14.15
N ALA A 223 5.56 -6.45 -14.62
CA ALA A 223 5.88 -7.88 -14.61
C ALA A 223 7.09 -8.27 -15.51
N LYS A 224 7.47 -9.56 -15.50
CA LYS A 224 8.47 -10.14 -16.42
C LYS A 224 8.08 -11.57 -16.81
N ILE A 225 8.22 -11.92 -18.09
CA ILE A 225 8.18 -13.30 -18.60
C ILE A 225 9.61 -13.87 -18.50
N ILE A 226 9.77 -15.02 -17.87
CA ILE A 226 11.07 -15.65 -17.55
C ILE A 226 11.29 -17.03 -18.20
N SER A 227 10.24 -17.76 -18.58
CA SER A 227 10.32 -18.88 -19.53
C SER A 227 9.38 -18.64 -20.72
N ARG A 228 9.71 -19.26 -21.86
CA ARG A 228 8.93 -19.21 -23.09
C ARG A 228 8.05 -20.45 -23.30
N GLU A 229 8.47 -21.59 -22.74
CA GLU A 229 7.93 -22.95 -22.97
C GLU A 229 6.41 -23.05 -22.72
N PHE A 230 5.88 -22.18 -21.86
CA PHE A 230 4.47 -22.14 -21.46
C PHE A 230 3.64 -21.09 -22.21
N CYS A 231 4.22 -20.40 -23.20
CA CYS A 231 3.61 -19.26 -23.90
C CYS A 231 3.48 -19.43 -25.43
N ASP A 232 4.13 -20.43 -26.04
CA ASP A 232 4.27 -20.53 -27.51
C ASP A 232 2.96 -20.82 -28.28
N GLU A 233 1.86 -21.17 -27.60
CA GLU A 233 0.52 -21.34 -28.20
C GLU A 233 -0.18 -20.02 -28.56
N VAL A 234 0.31 -18.88 -28.06
CA VAL A 234 -0.30 -17.56 -28.29
C VAL A 234 0.61 -16.70 -29.14
N ASP A 235 0.12 -16.12 -30.24
CA ASP A 235 0.85 -15.06 -30.94
C ASP A 235 0.91 -13.79 -30.07
N ILE A 236 1.99 -13.66 -29.31
CA ILE A 236 2.36 -12.49 -28.49
C ILE A 236 3.46 -11.63 -29.12
N GLY A 237 3.96 -11.98 -30.31
CA GLY A 237 5.10 -11.30 -30.95
C GLY A 237 6.44 -11.48 -30.22
N GLU A 238 7.35 -10.51 -30.36
CA GLU A 238 8.67 -10.57 -29.72
C GLU A 238 8.61 -10.42 -28.19
N ILE A 239 9.44 -11.21 -27.49
CA ILE A 239 9.51 -11.25 -26.02
C ILE A 239 10.94 -10.93 -25.57
N GLU A 240 11.12 -9.84 -24.82
CA GLU A 240 12.41 -9.46 -24.22
C GLU A 240 12.77 -10.31 -22.99
N LEU A 241 13.01 -11.62 -23.17
CA LEU A 241 13.46 -12.52 -22.08
C LEU A 241 14.74 -11.99 -21.40
N ASN A 242 15.72 -11.60 -22.23
CA ASN A 242 17.00 -11.01 -21.81
C ASN A 242 16.91 -9.51 -21.44
N GLY A 243 15.69 -8.97 -21.28
CA GLY A 243 15.50 -7.58 -20.85
C GLY A 243 16.15 -7.32 -19.49
N HIS A 244 17.01 -6.28 -19.43
CA HIS A 244 17.66 -5.85 -18.19
C HIS A 244 16.62 -5.67 -17.07
N ASN A 245 16.93 -6.18 -15.88
CA ASN A 245 16.04 -6.10 -14.74
C ASN A 245 15.95 -4.65 -14.24
N SER A 246 14.91 -3.96 -14.71
CA SER A 246 14.50 -2.62 -14.27
C SER A 246 14.09 -2.64 -12.80
N PHE A 247 14.59 -1.69 -12.01
CA PHE A 247 14.01 -1.41 -10.70
C PHE A 247 12.58 -0.90 -10.88
N VAL A 248 11.62 -1.63 -10.31
CA VAL A 248 10.17 -1.38 -10.31
C VAL A 248 9.62 -1.90 -8.96
N GLY A 249 8.43 -1.48 -8.58
CA GLY A 249 7.79 -1.89 -7.32
C GLY A 249 7.56 -0.74 -6.35
N THR A 250 6.43 -0.73 -5.64
CA THR A 250 6.21 0.17 -4.51
C THR A 250 7.20 -0.15 -3.37
N ALA A 251 7.86 0.87 -2.82
CA ALA A 251 9.04 0.74 -1.94
C ALA A 251 8.85 -0.03 -0.63
N GLN A 252 7.61 -0.40 -0.27
CA GLN A 252 7.26 -1.15 0.94
C GLN A 252 7.19 -2.68 0.70
N TYR A 253 7.04 -3.12 -0.55
CA TYR A 253 6.85 -4.52 -0.94
C TYR A 253 8.01 -5.06 -1.80
N VAL A 254 8.91 -4.20 -2.27
CA VAL A 254 10.09 -4.61 -3.04
C VAL A 254 11.01 -5.54 -2.23
N SER A 255 11.57 -6.56 -2.88
CA SER A 255 12.39 -7.57 -2.23
C SER A 255 13.88 -7.16 -2.12
N PRO A 256 14.66 -7.81 -1.21
CA PRO A 256 16.08 -7.52 -1.04
C PRO A 256 16.90 -7.70 -2.32
N GLU A 257 16.61 -8.75 -3.09
CA GLU A 257 17.34 -9.06 -4.33
C GLU A 257 17.05 -8.05 -5.46
N MET A 258 15.82 -7.53 -5.55
CA MET A 258 15.50 -6.43 -6.48
C MET A 258 16.26 -5.13 -6.17
N LEU A 259 16.73 -4.95 -4.92
CA LEU A 259 17.52 -3.82 -4.47
C LEU A 259 19.04 -4.02 -4.64
N SER A 260 19.55 -5.25 -4.51
CA SER A 260 20.99 -5.55 -4.47
C SER A 260 21.57 -5.90 -5.85
N ASP A 261 21.24 -7.08 -6.39
CA ASP A 261 21.73 -7.60 -7.66
C ASP A 261 20.72 -7.42 -8.82
N LYS A 262 19.49 -7.01 -8.48
CA LYS A 262 18.33 -6.89 -9.38
C LYS A 262 17.94 -8.22 -10.01
N SER A 263 18.24 -9.36 -9.38
CA SER A 263 17.72 -10.64 -9.83
C SER A 263 16.18 -10.67 -9.74
N CYS A 264 15.58 -11.63 -10.46
CA CYS A 264 14.14 -11.74 -10.61
C CYS A 264 13.80 -13.24 -10.65
N SER A 265 12.92 -13.66 -9.75
CA SER A 265 12.51 -15.06 -9.61
C SER A 265 11.07 -15.15 -9.11
N PRO A 266 10.39 -16.31 -9.21
CA PRO A 266 9.12 -16.57 -8.53
C PRO A 266 9.12 -16.12 -7.06
N SER A 267 10.22 -16.36 -6.34
CA SER A 267 10.40 -15.98 -4.93
C SER A 267 10.34 -14.48 -4.65
N THR A 268 10.48 -13.63 -5.66
CA THR A 268 10.29 -12.17 -5.53
C THR A 268 8.85 -11.82 -5.18
N ASP A 269 7.86 -12.49 -5.78
CA ASP A 269 6.44 -12.27 -5.44
C ASP A 269 6.07 -12.90 -4.09
N LEU A 270 6.78 -13.97 -3.66
CA LEU A 270 6.60 -14.58 -2.33
C LEU A 270 7.04 -13.66 -1.18
N TRP A 271 8.05 -12.80 -1.40
CA TRP A 271 8.39 -11.74 -0.46
C TRP A 271 7.27 -10.70 -0.35
N ALA A 272 6.71 -10.27 -1.49
CA ALA A 272 5.60 -9.34 -1.52
C ALA A 272 4.34 -9.93 -0.82
N LEU A 273 4.06 -11.23 -1.03
CA LEU A 273 3.04 -11.97 -0.29
C LEU A 273 3.28 -11.88 1.24
N GLY A 274 4.50 -12.12 1.72
CA GLY A 274 4.84 -11.97 3.14
C GLY A 274 4.54 -10.57 3.70
N CYS A 275 4.86 -9.51 2.93
CA CYS A 275 4.49 -8.14 3.29
C CYS A 275 2.97 -7.91 3.33
N ILE A 276 2.22 -8.49 2.40
CA ILE A 276 0.76 -8.38 2.30
C ILE A 276 0.07 -9.11 3.45
N VAL A 277 0.49 -10.33 3.79
CA VAL A 277 -0.01 -11.10 4.94
C VAL A 277 0.21 -10.34 6.25
N TYR A 278 1.43 -9.83 6.47
CA TYR A 278 1.74 -8.99 7.63
C TYR A 278 0.85 -7.75 7.69
N GLN A 279 0.58 -7.11 6.56
CA GLN A 279 -0.23 -5.89 6.47
C GLN A 279 -1.73 -6.14 6.67
N MET A 280 -2.25 -7.31 6.30
CA MET A 280 -3.64 -7.67 6.59
C MET A 280 -3.88 -7.79 8.10
N ILE A 281 -3.01 -8.51 8.84
CA ILE A 281 -3.14 -8.66 10.29
C ILE A 281 -2.79 -7.39 11.07
N SER A 282 -1.78 -6.61 10.63
CA SER A 282 -1.30 -5.43 11.40
C SER A 282 -1.76 -4.07 10.89
N GLY A 283 -2.48 -4.03 9.77
CA GLY A 283 -2.96 -2.78 9.14
C GLY A 283 -1.89 -1.92 8.45
N LEU A 284 -0.60 -2.32 8.52
CA LEU A 284 0.55 -1.56 8.03
C LEU A 284 1.62 -2.50 7.46
N PRO A 285 2.35 -2.13 6.40
CA PRO A 285 3.44 -2.96 5.87
C PRO A 285 4.62 -3.06 6.86
N PRO A 286 5.36 -4.19 6.87
CA PRO A 286 6.44 -4.41 7.85
C PRO A 286 7.60 -3.43 7.65
N PHE A 287 7.94 -3.14 6.40
CA PHE A 287 9.00 -2.20 6.03
C PHE A 287 8.41 -0.83 5.72
N ARG A 288 8.43 0.05 6.72
CA ARG A 288 8.02 1.46 6.60
C ARG A 288 8.98 2.41 7.31
N ALA A 289 9.25 3.55 6.69
CA ALA A 289 10.09 4.64 7.21
C ALA A 289 9.65 5.99 6.59
N SER A 290 10.27 7.10 7.02
CA SER A 290 9.95 8.46 6.56
C SER A 290 10.41 8.79 5.13
N ASN A 291 11.15 7.90 4.48
CA ASN A 291 11.47 7.96 3.04
C ASN A 291 11.86 6.56 2.53
N GLU A 292 11.85 6.39 1.20
CA GLU A 292 12.13 5.13 0.52
C GLU A 292 13.51 4.56 0.86
N TYR A 293 14.55 5.40 0.91
CA TYR A 293 15.92 4.96 1.22
C TYR A 293 16.03 4.31 2.61
N LEU A 294 15.36 4.88 3.62
CA LEU A 294 15.29 4.28 4.95
C LEU A 294 14.44 3.00 4.99
N THR A 295 13.44 2.87 4.11
CA THR A 295 12.67 1.63 3.92
C THR A 295 13.55 0.54 3.28
N PHE A 296 14.30 0.85 2.22
CA PHE A 296 15.27 -0.05 1.62
C PHE A 296 16.36 -0.49 2.63
N GLN A 297 16.84 0.41 3.49
CA GLN A 297 17.76 0.07 4.57
C GLN A 297 17.15 -0.88 5.62
N LYS A 298 15.82 -0.90 5.81
CA LYS A 298 15.14 -1.90 6.65
C LYS A 298 15.04 -3.24 5.92
N ILE A 299 14.60 -3.25 4.65
CA ILE A 299 14.46 -4.45 3.81
C ILE A 299 15.78 -5.22 3.73
N LEU A 300 16.87 -4.54 3.35
CA LEU A 300 18.22 -5.12 3.22
C LEU A 300 18.85 -5.59 4.54
N LYS A 301 18.20 -5.34 5.68
CA LYS A 301 18.65 -5.75 7.03
C LYS A 301 17.61 -6.60 7.76
N LEU A 302 16.56 -7.03 7.06
CA LEU A 302 15.37 -7.70 7.61
C LEU A 302 14.78 -6.99 8.86
N LYS A 303 14.88 -5.65 8.95
CA LYS A 303 14.46 -4.93 10.16
C LYS A 303 12.97 -4.55 10.12
N TYR A 304 12.16 -5.44 10.67
CA TYR A 304 10.78 -5.22 11.10
C TYR A 304 10.56 -5.84 12.49
N GLU A 305 9.45 -5.53 13.15
CA GLU A 305 9.14 -5.94 14.53
C GLU A 305 7.63 -6.29 14.57
N PHE A 306 7.25 -7.46 15.07
CA PHE A 306 5.84 -7.88 15.15
C PHE A 306 5.07 -7.18 16.29
N PRO A 307 3.76 -6.92 16.11
CA PRO A 307 2.84 -6.51 17.17
C PRO A 307 2.81 -7.41 18.41
N ASP A 308 2.56 -6.79 19.57
CA ASP A 308 1.95 -7.46 20.71
C ASP A 308 0.60 -8.08 20.27
N GLY A 309 0.37 -9.37 20.55
CA GLY A 309 -0.86 -10.08 20.17
C GLY A 309 -0.96 -10.55 18.70
N PHE A 310 0.12 -10.46 17.90
CA PHE A 310 0.14 -11.04 16.56
C PHE A 310 0.00 -12.57 16.62
N ASN A 311 -0.87 -13.17 15.80
CA ASN A 311 -1.12 -14.61 15.79
C ASN A 311 0.17 -15.41 15.47
N HIS A 312 0.54 -16.36 16.33
CA HIS A 312 1.79 -17.12 16.24
C HIS A 312 1.92 -17.95 14.95
N VAL A 313 0.82 -18.52 14.45
CA VAL A 313 0.82 -19.34 13.22
C VAL A 313 1.00 -18.45 11.99
N VAL A 314 0.35 -17.26 11.96
CA VAL A 314 0.59 -16.27 10.90
C VAL A 314 1.99 -15.67 10.99
N ARG A 315 2.55 -15.54 12.21
CA ARG A 315 3.91 -15.07 12.41
C ARG A 315 4.92 -16.03 11.77
N ASP A 316 4.82 -17.33 12.01
CA ASP A 316 5.73 -18.31 11.41
C ASP A 316 5.66 -18.29 9.87
N LEU A 317 4.46 -18.16 9.29
CA LEU A 317 4.28 -17.98 7.85
C LEU A 317 5.01 -16.73 7.33
N VAL A 318 4.87 -15.59 8.01
CA VAL A 318 5.54 -14.34 7.61
C VAL A 318 7.06 -14.43 7.80
N GLU A 319 7.55 -15.05 8.87
CA GLU A 319 8.98 -15.27 9.11
C GLU A 319 9.60 -16.24 8.07
N ASN A 320 8.83 -17.23 7.59
CA ASN A 320 9.23 -18.14 6.50
C ASN A 320 9.09 -17.54 5.08
N LEU A 321 8.30 -16.48 4.88
CA LEU A 321 8.18 -15.76 3.61
C LEU A 321 9.18 -14.60 3.49
N LEU A 322 9.39 -13.84 4.56
CA LEU A 322 10.30 -12.69 4.61
C LEU A 322 11.76 -13.12 4.87
N VAL A 323 12.27 -14.07 4.09
CA VAL A 323 13.67 -14.51 4.16
C VAL A 323 14.50 -13.74 3.14
N ILE A 324 15.71 -13.30 3.53
CA ILE A 324 16.60 -12.52 2.63
C ILE A 324 16.99 -13.33 1.39
N ASP A 325 17.44 -14.58 1.56
CA ASP A 325 17.72 -15.49 0.44
C ASP A 325 16.41 -15.93 -0.24
N PRO A 326 16.19 -15.59 -1.53
CA PRO A 326 14.98 -16.01 -2.26
C PRO A 326 14.83 -17.54 -2.38
N ASN A 327 15.91 -18.31 -2.23
CA ASN A 327 15.88 -19.77 -2.28
C ASN A 327 15.44 -20.41 -0.95
N GLN A 328 15.38 -19.64 0.14
CA GLN A 328 14.99 -20.12 1.48
C GLN A 328 13.57 -19.70 1.90
N ARG A 329 12.88 -18.92 1.05
CA ARG A 329 11.47 -18.55 1.25
C ARG A 329 10.58 -19.79 1.09
N LEU A 330 9.60 -19.96 1.97
CA LEU A 330 8.56 -20.99 1.80
C LEU A 330 7.77 -20.71 0.52
N GLY A 331 7.53 -21.74 -0.29
CA GLY A 331 7.00 -21.61 -1.65
C GLY A 331 8.07 -21.56 -2.76
N ALA A 332 9.34 -21.32 -2.43
CA ALA A 332 10.43 -21.42 -3.40
C ALA A 332 10.63 -22.89 -3.84
N VAL A 333 11.04 -23.12 -5.08
CA VAL A 333 11.25 -24.47 -5.65
C VAL A 333 12.23 -25.30 -4.79
N SER A 334 13.30 -24.66 -4.32
CA SER A 334 14.31 -25.22 -3.40
C SER A 334 13.80 -25.57 -2.00
N ARG A 335 12.59 -25.12 -1.60
CA ARG A 335 11.90 -25.51 -0.36
C ARG A 335 10.57 -26.22 -0.61
N GLY A 336 10.47 -26.97 -1.71
CA GLY A 336 9.30 -27.81 -2.02
C GLY A 336 8.16 -27.09 -2.76
N GLY A 337 8.38 -25.85 -3.21
CA GLY A 337 7.44 -25.11 -4.05
C GLY A 337 6.11 -24.78 -3.36
N TYR A 338 5.10 -24.50 -4.18
CA TYR A 338 3.74 -24.21 -3.73
C TYR A 338 3.11 -25.30 -2.84
N PRO A 339 3.32 -26.62 -3.07
CA PRO A 339 2.81 -27.65 -2.16
C PRO A 339 3.29 -27.48 -0.71
N ALA A 340 4.55 -27.09 -0.48
CA ALA A 340 5.07 -26.83 0.85
C ALA A 340 4.46 -25.57 1.49
N LEU A 341 4.20 -24.52 0.69
CA LEU A 341 3.52 -23.31 1.16
C LEU A 341 2.05 -23.56 1.49
N LYS A 342 1.34 -24.34 0.65
CA LYS A 342 -0.06 -24.74 0.86
C LYS A 342 -0.25 -25.67 2.06
N GLY A 343 0.77 -26.47 2.39
CA GLY A 343 0.80 -27.36 3.55
C GLY A 343 1.21 -26.68 4.87
N HIS A 344 1.37 -25.36 4.91
CA HIS A 344 1.64 -24.61 6.15
C HIS A 344 0.41 -24.65 7.08
N GLU A 345 0.64 -24.75 8.39
CA GLU A 345 -0.41 -24.90 9.43
C GLU A 345 -1.54 -23.87 9.29
N PHE A 346 -1.21 -22.62 8.93
CA PHE A 346 -2.21 -21.55 8.76
C PHE A 346 -3.29 -21.87 7.72
N PHE A 347 -3.02 -22.75 6.76
CA PHE A 347 -3.92 -23.14 5.68
C PHE A 347 -4.56 -24.53 5.84
N THR A 348 -4.43 -25.17 7.01
CA THR A 348 -4.97 -26.53 7.26
C THR A 348 -6.46 -26.69 6.92
N GLU A 349 -7.23 -25.60 7.03
CA GLU A 349 -8.68 -25.58 6.74
C GLU A 349 -9.03 -25.22 5.28
N VAL A 350 -8.05 -24.84 4.46
CA VAL A 350 -8.26 -24.28 3.11
C VAL A 350 -8.57 -25.38 2.10
N ARG A 351 -9.71 -25.26 1.42
CA ARG A 351 -10.12 -26.15 0.32
C ARG A 351 -9.70 -25.57 -1.02
N TRP A 352 -8.42 -25.70 -1.34
CA TRP A 352 -7.75 -25.05 -2.48
C TRP A 352 -8.50 -25.18 -3.81
N GLU A 353 -9.04 -26.36 -4.11
CA GLU A 353 -9.74 -26.66 -5.38
C GLU A 353 -11.11 -25.97 -5.49
N LYS A 354 -11.71 -25.59 -4.36
CA LYS A 354 -13.04 -24.97 -4.28
C LYS A 354 -13.01 -23.50 -3.90
N LEU A 355 -11.83 -22.92 -3.74
CA LEU A 355 -11.66 -21.54 -3.28
C LEU A 355 -12.44 -20.49 -4.11
N PRO A 356 -12.58 -20.60 -5.46
CA PRO A 356 -13.41 -19.69 -6.26
C PRO A 356 -14.93 -19.91 -6.12
N GLU A 357 -15.36 -21.04 -5.56
CA GLU A 357 -16.77 -21.38 -5.28
C GLU A 357 -17.20 -20.97 -3.87
N MET A 358 -16.26 -20.95 -2.93
CA MET A 358 -16.49 -20.56 -1.53
C MET A 358 -16.99 -19.12 -1.41
N GLU A 359 -17.85 -18.83 -0.44
CA GLU A 359 -18.24 -17.46 -0.09
C GLU A 359 -17.10 -16.79 0.71
N PRO A 360 -16.56 -15.64 0.27
CA PRO A 360 -15.51 -14.95 1.02
C PRO A 360 -15.99 -14.51 2.41
N PRO A 361 -15.16 -14.66 3.47
CA PRO A 361 -15.54 -14.27 4.82
C PRO A 361 -15.79 -12.75 4.91
N LYS A 362 -16.85 -12.38 5.63
CA LYS A 362 -17.25 -10.98 5.81
C LYS A 362 -16.14 -10.20 6.52
N MET A 363 -15.59 -9.19 5.85
CA MET A 363 -14.64 -8.25 6.46
C MET A 363 -15.34 -7.43 7.56
N LEU A 364 -14.98 -7.68 8.82
CA LEU A 364 -15.46 -6.96 9.99
C LEU A 364 -14.33 -6.12 10.62
N PRO A 365 -14.64 -5.00 11.32
CA PRO A 365 -13.62 -4.24 12.05
C PRO A 365 -13.06 -5.07 13.21
N PHE A 366 -11.78 -5.40 13.19
CA PHE A 366 -11.16 -6.21 14.24
C PHE A 366 -10.93 -5.37 15.52
N LEU A 367 -11.62 -5.73 16.61
CA LEU A 367 -11.44 -5.16 17.94
C LEU A 367 -10.75 -6.20 18.85
N PRO A 368 -9.42 -6.14 19.07
CA PRO A 368 -8.69 -7.16 19.82
C PRO A 368 -9.08 -7.32 21.31
N GLY A 369 -9.97 -6.47 21.82
CA GLY A 369 -10.53 -6.56 23.17
C GLY A 369 -11.79 -7.41 23.32
N THR A 370 -12.31 -8.01 22.24
CA THR A 370 -13.52 -8.87 22.27
C THR A 370 -13.27 -10.30 21.78
N SER A 371 -12.00 -10.73 21.72
CA SER A 371 -11.58 -12.04 21.20
C SER A 371 -12.08 -13.27 21.98
N SER A 372 -12.68 -13.05 23.17
CA SER A 372 -13.25 -14.09 24.02
C SER A 372 -14.78 -14.20 23.98
N ASN A 373 -15.50 -13.30 23.30
CA ASN A 373 -16.97 -13.28 23.34
C ASN A 373 -17.61 -13.20 21.94
N GLU A 374 -17.96 -14.37 21.41
CA GLU A 374 -18.53 -14.57 20.06
C GLU A 374 -19.84 -13.79 19.84
N GLU A 375 -20.63 -13.58 20.89
CA GLU A 375 -21.91 -12.85 20.85
C GLU A 375 -21.77 -11.38 20.42
N LEU A 376 -20.56 -10.78 20.54
CA LEU A 376 -20.26 -9.43 20.05
C LEU A 376 -19.92 -9.37 18.55
N ARG A 377 -19.96 -10.50 17.82
CA ARG A 377 -20.05 -10.56 16.34
C ARG A 377 -21.49 -10.28 15.83
N SER A 378 -22.37 -9.76 16.68
CA SER A 378 -23.82 -9.69 16.44
C SER A 378 -24.21 -8.83 15.21
N HIS A 379 -25.15 -9.38 14.43
CA HIS A 379 -25.76 -8.70 13.29
C HIS A 379 -26.75 -7.65 13.79
N TYR A 380 -26.28 -6.43 14.08
CA TYR A 380 -27.16 -5.33 14.49
C TYR A 380 -27.96 -4.79 13.29
N CYS A 381 -29.10 -5.41 13.00
CA CYS A 381 -30.15 -4.79 12.20
C CYS A 381 -30.92 -3.79 13.07
N VAL A 382 -31.21 -2.61 12.51
CA VAL A 382 -32.16 -1.65 13.09
C VAL A 382 -33.58 -2.18 12.82
N PRO A 383 -34.42 -2.42 13.84
CA PRO A 383 -35.80 -2.84 13.64
C PRO A 383 -36.64 -1.81 12.88
N ASP A 384 -37.54 -2.28 12.01
CA ASP A 384 -38.38 -1.44 11.14
C ASP A 384 -39.48 -0.67 11.90
N ASP A 385 -39.70 -0.97 13.20
CA ASP A 385 -40.69 -0.36 14.09
C ASP A 385 -40.16 0.85 14.90
N LEU A 386 -38.94 1.32 14.63
CA LEU A 386 -38.36 2.49 15.30
C LEU A 386 -38.84 3.82 14.69
N GLU A 387 -39.52 4.64 15.51
CA GLU A 387 -39.97 5.97 15.11
C GLU A 387 -38.82 6.93 14.76
N PRO A 388 -38.94 7.80 13.73
CA PRO A 388 -37.86 8.68 13.30
C PRO A 388 -37.47 9.74 14.33
N GLY A 389 -36.34 9.51 15.01
CA GLY A 389 -35.80 10.43 16.00
C GLY A 389 -34.45 9.99 16.57
N LEU A 390 -33.94 10.79 17.50
CA LEU A 390 -32.92 10.39 18.46
C LEU A 390 -33.16 11.21 19.73
N ASP A 391 -34.26 10.91 20.42
CA ASP A 391 -34.61 11.59 21.67
C ASP A 391 -33.79 11.07 22.86
N ASP A 392 -33.77 11.83 23.96
CA ASP A 392 -32.95 11.47 25.14
C ASP A 392 -33.42 10.16 25.82
N LYS A 393 -34.67 9.73 25.57
CA LYS A 393 -35.22 8.45 26.07
C LYS A 393 -34.69 7.27 25.27
N GLN A 394 -34.71 7.36 23.94
CA GLN A 394 -34.08 6.42 23.02
C GLN A 394 -32.57 6.34 23.28
N MET A 395 -31.91 7.48 23.52
CA MET A 395 -30.49 7.55 23.88
C MET A 395 -30.18 6.80 25.18
N THR A 396 -31.00 7.01 26.22
CA THR A 396 -30.86 6.33 27.53
C THR A 396 -31.07 4.82 27.39
N ARG A 397 -32.03 4.40 26.55
CA ARG A 397 -32.30 2.99 26.24
C ARG A 397 -31.14 2.32 25.47
N LEU A 398 -30.55 3.02 24.49
CA LEU A 398 -29.37 2.59 23.72
C LEU A 398 -28.10 2.49 24.57
N LEU A 399 -28.01 3.25 25.67
CA LEU A 399 -26.87 3.23 26.61
C LEU A 399 -27.02 2.22 27.75
N GLY A 400 -28.16 1.51 27.84
CA GLY A 400 -28.39 0.49 28.88
C GLY A 400 -28.60 1.03 30.30
N LEU A 401 -28.90 2.32 30.45
CA LEU A 401 -28.99 3.01 31.74
C LEU A 401 -30.46 3.14 32.21
N ALA A 402 -31.11 2.02 32.54
CA ALA A 402 -32.53 2.01 32.89
C ALA A 402 -32.90 1.01 34.00
N PHE A 403 -32.46 1.28 35.23
CA PHE A 403 -33.11 0.96 36.52
C PHE A 403 -32.50 1.93 37.55
N GLN A 404 -33.21 2.55 38.50
CA GLN A 404 -34.61 2.42 38.95
C GLN A 404 -35.28 3.82 38.99
N ASP A 405 -36.61 3.86 39.07
CA ASP A 405 -37.37 5.07 39.41
C ASP A 405 -37.25 5.42 40.90
N ASP A 406 -37.33 6.73 41.24
CA ASP A 406 -38.19 7.24 42.33
C ASP A 406 -38.19 8.79 42.39
N ASP A 407 -39.41 9.36 42.30
CA ASP A 407 -39.88 10.71 42.67
C ASP A 407 -39.18 12.03 42.25
N ALA A 408 -39.94 13.13 42.36
CA ALA A 408 -39.61 14.49 41.88
C ALA A 408 -40.21 15.57 42.84
N PRO A 409 -40.35 16.87 42.51
CA PRO A 409 -39.54 17.77 41.65
C PRO A 409 -39.19 19.12 42.37
N ALA A 410 -38.29 19.99 41.83
CA ALA A 410 -38.40 21.47 42.00
C ALA A 410 -37.40 22.36 41.19
N VAL A 411 -37.95 23.17 40.26
CA VAL A 411 -37.83 24.66 40.16
C VAL A 411 -36.50 25.41 39.87
N SER A 412 -36.59 26.28 38.85
CA SER A 412 -35.88 27.56 38.58
C SER A 412 -34.46 27.64 38.02
N SER A 413 -34.39 28.38 36.90
CA SER A 413 -33.26 29.04 36.23
C SER A 413 -33.23 30.54 36.61
N PRO A 414 -32.44 31.48 36.00
CA PRO A 414 -31.24 31.40 35.14
C PRO A 414 -30.15 32.48 35.54
N THR A 415 -29.29 32.87 34.58
CA THR A 415 -28.59 34.19 34.44
C THR A 415 -27.48 34.60 35.43
N SER A 416 -26.43 35.39 35.07
CA SER A 416 -25.80 35.71 33.77
C SER A 416 -24.51 36.56 33.96
N THR A 417 -23.77 36.83 32.87
CA THR A 417 -22.90 38.04 32.63
C THR A 417 -21.68 38.27 33.57
N SER A 418 -20.61 39.02 33.23
CA SER A 418 -19.96 39.43 31.96
C SER A 418 -18.63 40.16 32.26
N GLN A 419 -17.92 40.62 31.21
CA GLN A 419 -16.79 41.58 31.20
C GLN A 419 -15.42 40.96 31.61
N GLN A 420 -14.29 41.08 30.88
CA GLN A 420 -13.68 42.08 29.97
C GLN A 420 -12.68 43.05 30.65
N GLN A 421 -11.38 42.91 30.32
CA GLN A 421 -10.42 43.91 29.79
C GLN A 421 -9.00 43.28 29.81
N GLN A 422 -8.18 43.37 28.74
CA GLN A 422 -7.30 44.49 28.31
C GLN A 422 -6.22 44.84 29.38
N GLN A 423 -4.95 45.12 29.06
CA GLN A 423 -4.28 45.62 27.83
C GLN A 423 -2.85 44.99 27.67
N GLN A 424 -2.21 44.97 26.48
CA GLN A 424 -1.04 45.79 26.05
C GLN A 424 0.12 45.95 27.07
N GLN A 425 1.42 45.97 26.73
CA GLN A 425 2.19 46.05 25.45
C GLN A 425 3.49 45.18 25.60
N GLN A 426 4.70 45.31 25.00
CA GLN A 426 5.37 46.24 24.05
C GLN A 426 6.30 45.47 23.06
N GLN A 427 7.57 45.88 22.76
CA GLN A 427 8.42 45.25 21.72
C GLN A 427 9.97 45.31 21.90
N GLN A 428 10.67 44.28 21.37
CA GLN A 428 11.99 44.32 20.66
C GLN A 428 13.31 44.67 21.43
N PRO A 429 14.53 44.42 20.86
CA PRO A 429 14.96 43.54 19.74
C PRO A 429 16.28 42.74 19.95
N GLN A 430 16.71 41.99 18.92
CA GLN A 430 18.06 41.36 18.72
C GLN A 430 18.37 40.11 19.58
N GLN A 431 19.32 39.22 19.25
CA GLN A 431 20.40 39.26 18.24
C GLN A 431 20.65 37.86 17.59
N GLN A 432 21.42 37.79 16.49
CA GLN A 432 21.73 36.54 15.79
C GLN A 432 22.96 35.80 16.38
N GLN A 433 22.94 34.46 16.42
CA GLN A 433 24.16 33.65 16.39
C GLN A 433 23.92 32.26 15.77
N ARG A 434 25.00 31.58 15.36
CA ARG A 434 24.98 30.48 14.38
C ARG A 434 26.05 29.44 14.69
N THR A 435 25.67 28.23 15.09
CA THR A 435 26.59 27.11 15.36
C THR A 435 26.06 25.77 14.85
N GLN A 436 26.93 24.75 14.82
CA GLN A 436 26.82 23.54 13.98
C GLN A 436 26.49 22.25 14.77
N PRO A 437 26.08 21.15 14.09
CA PRO A 437 25.40 20.03 14.75
C PRO A 437 26.33 19.09 15.53
N GLN A 438 25.94 18.77 16.77
CA GLN A 438 26.58 17.74 17.57
C GLN A 438 25.87 16.38 17.45
N GLN A 439 26.59 15.47 16.79
CA GLN A 439 26.92 14.10 17.20
C GLN A 439 25.80 13.13 17.69
N ARG A 440 25.96 11.89 17.20
CA ARG A 440 25.04 10.76 17.31
C ARG A 440 25.49 9.82 18.43
N ILE A 441 24.71 9.70 19.50
CA ILE A 441 24.96 8.75 20.60
C ILE A 441 24.08 7.50 20.43
N SER A 442 24.56 6.36 20.92
CA SER A 442 23.92 5.04 20.83
C SER A 442 22.62 4.95 21.62
N ARG A 443 21.62 4.26 21.05
CA ARG A 443 20.38 3.89 21.74
C ARG A 443 20.54 2.57 22.50
N THR A 444 20.99 2.65 23.74
CA THR A 444 20.42 1.80 24.80
C THR A 444 19.05 2.35 25.20
N GLN A 445 18.21 1.50 25.78
CA GLN A 445 16.79 1.80 26.04
C GLN A 445 16.62 2.49 27.41
N LEU A 446 17.04 3.75 27.49
CA LEU A 446 16.79 4.63 28.63
C LEU A 446 15.28 4.84 28.84
N HIS A 447 14.83 4.79 30.10
CA HIS A 447 13.46 5.09 30.51
C HIS A 447 13.16 6.58 30.31
N ILE A 448 11.88 6.97 30.13
CA ILE A 448 11.54 8.33 29.66
C ILE A 448 11.87 9.46 30.67
N LEU A 449 12.34 9.10 31.86
CA LEU A 449 12.75 10.00 32.94
C LEU A 449 14.24 9.88 33.33
N ASP A 450 15.02 9.01 32.66
CA ASP A 450 16.43 8.76 33.00
C ASP A 450 17.35 9.88 32.48
N PHE A 451 17.38 11.02 33.19
CA PHE A 451 18.33 12.10 32.95
C PHE A 451 18.59 12.90 34.23
N GLY A 452 19.87 13.11 34.55
CA GLY A 452 20.28 13.93 35.68
C GLY A 452 19.93 15.42 35.52
N PRO A 453 20.04 16.22 36.61
CA PRO A 453 19.60 17.63 36.63
C PRO A 453 20.22 18.51 35.54
N GLU A 454 21.48 18.26 35.19
CA GLU A 454 22.19 18.96 34.11
C GLU A 454 21.58 18.68 32.73
N GLU A 455 21.23 17.43 32.45
CA GLU A 455 20.62 17.01 31.19
C GLU A 455 19.16 17.47 31.09
N HIS A 456 18.42 17.46 32.20
CA HIS A 456 17.09 18.10 32.27
C HIS A 456 17.19 19.58 31.88
N SER A 457 18.11 20.31 32.52
CA SER A 457 18.34 21.75 32.26
C SER A 457 18.75 22.02 30.82
N ARG A 458 19.68 21.23 30.27
CA ARG A 458 20.14 21.32 28.87
C ARG A 458 19.01 21.06 27.87
N ARG A 459 18.15 20.07 28.12
CA ARG A 459 16.98 19.78 27.28
C ARG A 459 15.93 20.89 27.39
N PHE A 460 15.70 21.42 28.58
CA PHE A 460 14.72 22.48 28.82
C PHE A 460 15.10 23.80 28.13
N GLN A 461 16.35 24.24 28.25
CA GLN A 461 16.86 25.40 27.53
C GLN A 461 16.72 25.21 26.01
N LYS A 462 17.16 24.07 25.48
CA LYS A 462 17.01 23.74 24.05
C LYS A 462 15.55 23.72 23.59
N GLN A 463 14.61 23.30 24.45
CA GLN A 463 13.18 23.37 24.16
C GLN A 463 12.70 24.82 24.06
N ALA A 464 13.11 25.70 24.99
CA ALA A 464 12.76 27.12 24.97
C ALA A 464 13.26 27.81 23.68
N GLU A 465 14.47 27.48 23.24
CA GLU A 465 15.09 28.03 22.03
C GLU A 465 14.49 27.49 20.72
N THR A 466 14.14 26.19 20.66
CA THR A 466 13.87 25.50 19.37
C THR A 466 12.47 24.93 19.19
N ASN A 467 11.67 24.77 20.25
CA ASN A 467 10.37 24.11 20.14
C ASN A 467 9.20 25.13 20.10
N PRO A 468 8.47 25.26 18.97
CA PRO A 468 7.36 26.22 18.83
C PRO A 468 6.18 25.94 19.77
N TYR A 469 6.15 24.77 20.42
CA TYR A 469 5.15 24.38 21.41
C TYR A 469 5.55 24.67 22.87
N HIS A 470 6.79 25.11 23.15
CA HIS A 470 7.25 25.41 24.52
C HIS A 470 6.29 26.36 25.27
N LYS A 471 5.77 27.37 24.58
CA LYS A 471 4.84 28.37 25.13
C LYS A 471 3.50 27.82 25.66
N PHE A 472 3.16 26.56 25.39
CA PHE A 472 1.92 25.93 25.87
C PHE A 472 2.12 25.05 27.11
N VAL A 473 3.36 24.72 27.48
CA VAL A 473 3.66 23.69 28.49
C VAL A 473 4.05 24.24 29.87
N GLN A 474 3.77 25.53 30.12
CA GLN A 474 3.83 26.18 31.44
C GLN A 474 5.17 26.00 32.18
N GLY A 475 6.29 25.97 31.45
CA GLY A 475 7.64 25.80 32.04
C GLY A 475 8.07 24.34 32.27
N ASN A 476 7.30 23.35 31.81
CA ASN A 476 7.66 21.93 31.91
C ASN A 476 8.49 21.43 30.71
N LEU A 477 9.30 20.40 30.93
CA LEU A 477 10.03 19.72 29.85
C LEU A 477 9.11 18.74 29.11
N ILE A 478 9.07 18.82 27.78
CA ILE A 478 8.34 17.93 26.88
C ILE A 478 9.14 16.63 26.73
N LEU A 479 8.58 15.55 27.26
CA LEU A 479 9.12 14.20 27.22
C LEU A 479 8.82 13.52 25.88
N LYS A 480 7.62 13.73 25.37
CA LYS A 480 7.15 13.19 24.08
C LYS A 480 6.16 14.14 23.44
N GLN A 481 6.35 14.39 22.14
CA GLN A 481 5.39 15.13 21.31
C GLN A 481 5.11 14.39 20.01
N GLY A 482 3.93 14.60 19.43
CA GLY A 482 3.55 14.04 18.14
C GLY A 482 2.15 14.48 17.71
N LEU A 483 1.87 14.37 16.42
CA LEU A 483 0.54 14.64 15.88
C LEU A 483 -0.38 13.45 16.13
N VAL A 484 -1.56 13.70 16.70
CA VAL A 484 -2.62 12.71 16.91
C VAL A 484 -3.97 13.26 16.46
N ASP A 485 -4.88 12.40 16.06
CA ASP A 485 -6.26 12.77 15.76
C ASP A 485 -7.17 12.44 16.95
N LYS A 486 -7.72 13.49 17.56
CA LYS A 486 -8.54 13.40 18.78
C LYS A 486 -10.03 13.40 18.41
N ARG A 487 -10.76 12.36 18.78
CA ARG A 487 -12.21 12.28 18.51
C ARG A 487 -13.03 13.06 19.55
N LYS A 488 -14.11 13.72 19.11
CA LYS A 488 -15.18 14.30 19.96
C LYS A 488 -16.52 14.09 19.25
N GLY A 489 -17.28 13.09 19.68
CA GLY A 489 -18.41 12.58 18.89
C GLY A 489 -17.91 11.97 17.57
N LEU A 490 -18.72 12.06 16.51
CA LEU A 490 -18.43 11.51 15.18
C LEU A 490 -17.20 12.14 14.48
N PHE A 491 -16.66 13.25 14.98
CA PHE A 491 -15.59 13.99 14.31
C PHE A 491 -14.24 13.84 15.02
N ALA A 492 -13.23 13.41 14.25
CA ALA A 492 -11.82 13.52 14.62
C ALA A 492 -11.29 14.95 14.32
N ARG A 493 -10.33 15.44 15.11
CA ARG A 493 -9.58 16.67 14.82
C ARG A 493 -8.11 16.52 15.18
N ARG A 494 -7.24 16.93 14.26
CA ARG A 494 -5.78 16.88 14.38
C ARG A 494 -5.26 17.76 15.52
N ARG A 495 -4.42 17.21 16.38
CA ARG A 495 -3.78 17.90 17.52
C ARG A 495 -2.29 17.56 17.58
N MET A 496 -1.49 18.50 18.08
CA MET A 496 -0.17 18.17 18.63
C MET A 496 -0.37 17.79 20.10
N LEU A 497 -0.09 16.55 20.45
CA LEU A 497 -0.11 16.04 21.83
C LEU A 497 1.27 16.27 22.45
N LEU A 498 1.31 16.74 23.70
CA LEU A 498 2.52 17.09 24.43
C LEU A 498 2.47 16.46 25.83
N LEU A 499 3.28 15.42 26.05
CA LEU A 499 3.53 14.81 27.37
C LEU A 499 4.73 15.51 28.02
N THR A 500 4.62 15.86 29.30
CA THR A 500 5.65 16.64 30.01
C THR A 500 6.04 16.02 31.36
N THR A 501 7.10 16.57 31.98
CA THR A 501 7.53 16.28 33.36
C THR A 501 6.56 16.78 34.45
N GLY A 502 5.49 17.50 34.10
CA GLY A 502 4.69 18.30 35.02
C GLY A 502 3.68 17.59 35.95
N PRO A 503 3.45 16.28 35.87
CA PRO A 503 3.02 15.59 34.66
C PRO A 503 1.83 16.31 33.99
N HIS A 504 2.00 16.78 32.75
CA HIS A 504 0.90 17.33 31.97
C HIS A 504 0.76 16.63 30.62
N LEU A 505 -0.47 16.61 30.09
CA LEU A 505 -0.78 16.00 28.79
C LEU A 505 -1.65 16.95 27.95
N TYR A 506 -1.01 18.00 27.45
CA TYR A 506 -1.65 19.07 26.68
C TYR A 506 -1.94 18.64 25.24
N TYR A 507 -3.02 19.16 24.66
CA TYR A 507 -3.29 19.00 23.22
C TYR A 507 -3.54 20.36 22.53
N VAL A 508 -2.67 20.70 21.59
CA VAL A 508 -2.62 21.97 20.86
C VAL A 508 -3.20 21.78 19.46
N ASP A 509 -3.85 22.81 18.91
CA ASP A 509 -4.24 22.88 17.50
C ASP A 509 -3.02 23.31 16.65
N PRO A 510 -2.44 22.43 15.81
CA PRO A 510 -1.17 22.70 15.14
C PRO A 510 -1.30 23.68 13.97
N ALA A 511 -2.51 23.89 13.44
CA ALA A 511 -2.75 24.86 12.37
C ALA A 511 -3.02 26.26 12.94
N ALA A 512 -3.82 26.35 14.00
CA ALA A 512 -4.10 27.64 14.67
C ALA A 512 -3.01 28.07 15.66
N MET A 513 -2.13 27.16 16.09
CA MET A 513 -1.17 27.36 17.19
C MET A 513 -1.86 27.87 18.47
N VAL A 514 -2.91 27.16 18.90
CA VAL A 514 -3.72 27.47 20.09
C VAL A 514 -3.91 26.20 20.93
N LEU A 515 -3.63 26.28 22.24
CA LEU A 515 -3.92 25.22 23.20
C LEU A 515 -5.44 24.93 23.23
N LYS A 516 -5.85 23.67 23.10
CA LYS A 516 -7.27 23.26 23.10
C LYS A 516 -7.70 22.56 24.41
N GLY A 517 -6.81 22.52 25.39
CA GLY A 517 -7.01 21.92 26.70
C GLY A 517 -5.98 20.83 27.01
N GLU A 518 -6.27 20.10 28.07
CA GLU A 518 -5.39 19.09 28.67
C GLU A 518 -6.19 17.81 28.99
N ILE A 519 -5.48 16.70 29.17
CA ILE A 519 -6.03 15.48 29.77
C ILE A 519 -5.66 15.51 31.26
N PRO A 520 -6.63 15.56 32.19
CA PRO A 520 -6.35 15.73 33.61
C PRO A 520 -5.71 14.47 34.20
N TRP A 521 -4.66 14.66 34.99
CA TRP A 521 -3.94 13.57 35.65
C TRP A 521 -4.60 13.17 36.97
N SER A 522 -4.45 11.89 37.32
CA SER A 522 -4.96 11.27 38.54
C SER A 522 -4.26 9.92 38.75
N PRO A 523 -4.24 9.34 39.96
CA PRO A 523 -3.73 7.99 40.20
C PRO A 523 -4.42 6.94 39.31
N GLU A 524 -5.74 7.10 39.12
CA GLU A 524 -6.62 6.27 38.28
C GLU A 524 -6.43 6.46 36.77
N LEU A 525 -5.61 7.41 36.32
CA LEU A 525 -5.38 7.63 34.89
C LEU A 525 -4.84 6.35 34.25
N ARG A 526 -5.49 5.85 33.20
CA ARG A 526 -5.09 4.59 32.55
C ARG A 526 -5.00 4.77 31.04
N PRO A 527 -3.80 4.75 30.44
CA PRO A 527 -3.67 4.67 28.99
C PRO A 527 -3.90 3.23 28.52
N GLU A 528 -4.68 3.05 27.47
CA GLU A 528 -5.00 1.73 26.91
C GLU A 528 -4.78 1.72 25.38
N PRO A 529 -3.82 0.93 24.87
CA PRO A 529 -3.66 0.76 23.42
C PRO A 529 -4.80 -0.12 22.89
N LYS A 530 -5.39 0.27 21.75
CA LYS A 530 -6.44 -0.51 21.07
C LYS A 530 -5.96 -1.13 19.75
N ASN A 531 -5.05 -0.45 19.06
CA ASN A 531 -4.25 -0.97 17.94
C ASN A 531 -3.01 -0.05 17.77
N PHE A 532 -2.24 -0.19 16.69
CA PHE A 532 -1.02 0.60 16.46
C PHE A 532 -1.25 2.10 16.34
N LYS A 533 -2.43 2.51 15.88
CA LYS A 533 -2.83 3.92 15.76
C LYS A 533 -3.70 4.36 16.93
N THR A 534 -4.74 3.60 17.26
CA THR A 534 -5.73 3.99 18.27
C THR A 534 -5.26 3.67 19.69
N PHE A 535 -5.30 4.66 20.58
CA PHE A 535 -5.19 4.48 22.03
C PHE A 535 -6.19 5.37 22.76
N PHE A 536 -6.67 4.89 23.91
CA PHE A 536 -7.52 5.64 24.80
C PHE A 536 -6.71 6.11 26.01
N VAL A 537 -7.07 7.24 26.59
CA VAL A 537 -6.61 7.63 27.94
C VAL A 537 -7.86 7.80 28.80
N HIS A 538 -8.02 6.92 29.77
CA HIS A 538 -9.11 6.94 30.73
C HIS A 538 -8.72 7.84 31.90
N THR A 539 -9.62 8.74 32.30
CA THR A 539 -9.57 9.50 33.56
C THR A 539 -10.93 9.34 34.25
N PRO A 540 -11.06 9.58 35.58
CA PRO A 540 -12.26 9.21 36.35
C PRO A 540 -13.58 9.72 35.74
N ASN A 541 -13.56 10.95 35.23
CA ASN A 541 -14.73 11.60 34.64
C ASN A 541 -14.85 11.41 33.11
N ARG A 542 -13.86 10.82 32.43
CA ARG A 542 -13.81 10.84 30.96
C ARG A 542 -12.81 9.87 30.30
N THR A 543 -13.26 9.19 29.24
CA THR A 543 -12.36 8.55 28.26
C THR A 543 -11.97 9.50 27.12
N TYR A 544 -10.68 9.59 26.82
CA TYR A 544 -10.10 10.38 25.73
C TYR A 544 -9.66 9.48 24.57
N TYR A 545 -10.43 9.50 23.49
CA TYR A 545 -10.18 8.76 22.26
C TYR A 545 -9.13 9.48 21.39
N LEU A 546 -7.98 8.82 21.15
CA LEU A 546 -6.82 9.35 20.42
C LEU A 546 -6.34 8.37 19.34
N GLU A 547 -5.76 8.91 18.27
CA GLU A 547 -5.25 8.13 17.14
C GLU A 547 -3.92 8.70 16.65
N ASP A 548 -2.82 7.97 16.83
CA ASP A 548 -1.51 8.29 16.27
C ASP A 548 -1.43 7.77 14.82
N PRO A 549 -1.40 8.65 13.80
CA PRO A 549 -1.42 8.29 12.39
C PRO A 549 -0.12 7.61 11.93
N GLU A 550 0.99 7.82 12.64
CA GLU A 550 2.29 7.21 12.36
C GLU A 550 2.39 5.79 12.96
N GLY A 551 1.39 5.38 13.75
CA GLY A 551 1.28 4.03 14.28
C GLY A 551 2.16 3.79 15.51
N TYR A 552 2.25 4.77 16.42
CA TYR A 552 3.03 4.70 17.67
C TYR A 552 2.18 4.74 18.96
N ALA A 553 0.92 4.31 18.90
CA ALA A 553 -0.03 4.31 20.02
C ALA A 553 0.54 3.65 21.30
N LEU A 554 1.12 2.45 21.17
CA LEU A 554 1.74 1.73 22.29
C LEU A 554 2.88 2.53 22.96
N ALA A 555 3.63 3.31 22.17
CA ALA A 555 4.70 4.17 22.67
C ALA A 555 4.19 5.49 23.26
N TRP A 556 2.91 5.85 23.06
CA TRP A 556 2.21 6.82 23.91
C TRP A 556 1.77 6.19 25.22
N CYS A 557 1.16 5.01 25.19
CA CYS A 557 0.66 4.35 26.40
C CYS A 557 1.78 4.07 27.41
N LYS A 558 2.91 3.50 26.96
CA LYS A 558 4.08 3.25 27.81
C LYS A 558 4.62 4.55 28.43
N ALA A 559 4.85 5.58 27.61
CA ALA A 559 5.34 6.88 28.08
C ALA A 559 4.38 7.58 29.09
N ILE A 560 3.07 7.50 28.89
CA ILE A 560 2.07 8.09 29.80
C ILE A 560 2.04 7.33 31.14
N ASP A 561 2.12 5.99 31.12
CA ASP A 561 2.11 5.18 32.34
C ASP A 561 3.46 5.23 33.11
N GLU A 562 4.59 5.34 32.42
CA GLU A 562 5.91 5.64 33.03
C GLU A 562 5.86 6.93 33.84
N VAL A 563 5.35 8.03 33.23
CA VAL A 563 5.18 9.33 33.89
C VAL A 563 4.16 9.27 35.03
N ARG A 564 3.06 8.52 34.87
CA ARG A 564 2.05 8.34 35.93
C ARG A 564 2.64 7.64 37.15
N LYS A 565 3.35 6.53 36.94
CA LYS A 565 3.99 5.75 38.00
C LYS A 565 5.02 6.59 38.74
N ALA A 566 5.89 7.29 38.02
CA ALA A 566 6.87 8.16 38.66
C ALA A 566 6.23 9.30 39.47
N THR A 567 5.05 9.79 39.08
CA THR A 567 4.32 10.82 39.84
C THR A 567 3.67 10.26 41.10
N TYR A 568 2.89 9.19 40.97
CA TYR A 568 1.97 8.76 42.03
C TYR A 568 2.52 7.63 42.91
N ASN A 569 3.34 6.71 42.38
CA ASN A 569 3.93 5.64 43.19
C ASN A 569 5.03 6.15 44.13
N GLN A 570 5.56 7.37 43.93
CA GLN A 570 6.49 8.01 44.87
C GLN A 570 5.77 8.57 46.12
N ALA A 571 4.44 8.57 46.16
CA ALA A 571 3.68 9.02 47.34
C ALA A 571 3.52 7.92 48.40
N ASP A 572 3.44 6.65 48.00
CA ASP A 572 3.18 5.51 48.90
C ASP A 572 4.43 5.08 49.72
N ASP A 573 5.65 5.40 49.25
CA ASP A 573 6.92 5.16 49.98
C ASP A 573 7.24 6.28 51.02
N ALA A 574 6.34 7.25 51.21
CA ALA A 574 6.60 8.48 51.99
C ALA A 574 5.57 8.76 53.11
N SER A 575 4.75 7.77 53.48
CA SER A 575 3.67 7.85 54.49
C SER A 575 3.91 6.96 55.71
#